data_AF-A0A522BJY1-F1
#
_entry.id   AF-A0A522BJY1-F1
#
_cell.length_a   1.000
_cell.length_b   1.000
_cell.length_c   1.000
_cell.angle_alpha   90.00
_cell.angle_beta   90.00
_cell.angle_gamma   90.00
#
_symmetry.space_group_name_H-M   'P 1'
#
loop_
_entity.id
_entity.type
_entity.pdbx_description
1 polymer ?
#
loop_
_entity_poly.entity_id
_entity_poly.type
_entity_poly.pdbx_seq_one_letter_code
_entity_poly.pdbx_strand_id
1 'polypeptide(L)'
;MGERVIACNEVLEVRTEIPEGHKHIRTTVTLASGETLVFQEATIAAIVRAYATVKTHPLEKSVVLKGRVLSERKEGYAEWQLVEEEK
;
A
#
# COMPACT_ATOMS: atom_id res chain seq x y z
N MET A 1 2.19 19.10 -8.66
CA MET A 1 1.80 18.07 -7.68
C MET A 1 2.29 18.54 -6.32
N GLY A 2 1.42 18.60 -5.31
CA GLY A 2 1.84 18.87 -3.92
C GLY A 2 2.23 17.57 -3.23
N GLU A 3 3.29 17.59 -2.44
CA GLU A 3 3.65 16.50 -1.54
C GLU A 3 3.06 16.79 -0.16
N ARG A 4 2.51 15.75 0.49
CA ARG A 4 2.09 15.82 1.88
C ARG A 4 2.76 14.69 2.65
N VAL A 5 3.42 15.07 3.74
CA VAL A 5 3.96 14.14 4.72
C VAL A 5 2.93 13.97 5.83
N ILE A 6 2.63 12.73 6.21
CA ILE A 6 1.77 12.41 7.36
C ILE A 6 2.69 11.94 8.48
N ALA A 7 2.86 12.76 9.52
CA ALA A 7 3.64 12.40 10.69
C ALA A 7 2.87 11.42 11.58
N CYS A 8 3.60 10.60 12.36
CA CYS A 8 2.98 9.58 13.21
C CYS A 8 2.01 10.18 14.25
N ASN A 9 2.30 11.36 14.78
CA ASN A 9 1.44 12.09 15.72
C ASN A 9 0.19 12.71 15.07
N GLU A 10 0.09 12.72 13.74
CA GLU A 10 -1.14 13.09 13.03
C GLU A 10 -2.09 11.89 12.88
N VAL A 11 -1.61 10.66 13.08
CA VAL A 11 -2.42 9.45 12.95
C VAL A 11 -3.06 9.12 14.29
N LEU A 12 -4.40 9.09 14.32
CA LEU A 12 -5.16 8.72 15.51
C LEU A 12 -5.37 7.21 15.61
N GLU A 13 -5.66 6.56 14.49
CA GLU A 13 -5.94 5.13 14.43
C GLU A 13 -5.47 4.53 13.11
N VAL A 14 -4.93 3.31 13.17
CA VAL A 14 -4.76 2.45 12.00
C VAL A 14 -5.53 1.15 12.27
N ARG A 15 -6.57 0.90 11.48
CA ARG A 15 -7.41 -0.30 11.58
C ARG A 15 -7.18 -1.17 10.37
N THR A 16 -6.82 -2.43 10.57
CA THR A 16 -6.69 -3.43 9.50
C THR A 16 -7.58 -4.61 9.80
N GLU A 17 -8.53 -4.88 8.92
CA GLU A 17 -9.55 -5.91 9.12
C GLU A 17 -10.07 -6.46 7.80
N ILE A 18 -10.78 -7.58 7.86
CA ILE A 18 -11.64 -8.06 6.76
C ILE A 18 -13.06 -7.60 7.12
N PRO A 19 -13.63 -6.60 6.43
CA PRO A 19 -14.96 -6.11 6.77
C PRO A 19 -16.02 -7.20 6.63
N GLU A 20 -17.15 -7.05 7.32
CA GLU A 20 -18.26 -7.99 7.21
C GLU A 20 -18.71 -8.14 5.75
N GLY A 21 -18.90 -9.38 5.31
CA GLY A 21 -19.26 -9.70 3.92
C GLY A 21 -18.15 -9.54 2.87
N HIS A 22 -16.93 -9.15 3.27
CA HIS A 22 -15.80 -8.99 2.36
C HIS A 22 -14.84 -10.18 2.45
N LYS A 23 -14.15 -10.46 1.34
CA LYS A 23 -13.09 -11.49 1.28
C LYS A 23 -11.69 -10.92 1.48
N HIS A 24 -11.54 -9.60 1.33
CA HIS A 24 -10.25 -8.93 1.23
C HIS A 24 -10.06 -7.95 2.37
N ILE A 25 -8.79 -7.78 2.73
CA ILE A 25 -8.38 -6.85 3.77
C ILE A 25 -8.68 -5.40 3.35
N ARG A 26 -9.02 -4.58 4.35
CA ARG A 26 -9.04 -3.12 4.28
C ARG A 26 -8.16 -2.56 5.38
N THR A 27 -7.40 -1.52 5.05
CA THR A 27 -6.62 -0.75 6.02
C THR A 27 -7.11 0.68 6.03
N THR A 28 -7.66 1.11 7.16
CA THR A 28 -8.16 2.46 7.39
C THR A 28 -7.20 3.22 8.28
N VAL A 29 -6.80 4.43 7.87
CA VAL A 29 -5.97 5.36 8.64
C VAL A 29 -6.79 6.60 8.92
N THR A 30 -7.06 6.89 10.19
CA THR A 30 -7.79 8.09 10.62
C THR A 30 -6.81 9.13 11.13
N LEU A 31 -6.89 10.35 10.59
CA LEU A 31 -6.01 11.45 10.93
C LEU A 31 -6.67 12.43 11.92
N ALA A 32 -5.83 13.15 12.68
CA ALA A 32 -6.25 14.16 13.64
C ALA A 32 -7.01 15.33 12.98
N SER A 33 -6.83 15.54 11.68
CA SER A 33 -7.61 16.49 10.88
C SER A 33 -9.08 16.07 10.66
N GLY A 34 -9.44 14.83 11.00
CA GLY A 34 -10.73 14.21 10.69
C GLY A 34 -10.78 13.50 9.33
N GLU A 35 -9.71 13.57 8.54
CA GLU A 35 -9.60 12.83 7.28
C GLU A 35 -9.39 11.34 7.53
N THR A 36 -9.97 10.50 6.68
CA THR A 36 -9.81 9.04 6.74
C THR A 36 -9.34 8.50 5.39
N LEU A 37 -8.23 7.76 5.40
CA LEU A 37 -7.66 7.11 4.22
C LEU A 37 -7.96 5.61 4.29
N VAL A 38 -8.69 5.08 3.30
CA VAL A 38 -9.03 3.64 3.23
C VAL A 38 -8.30 3.00 2.06
N PHE A 39 -7.42 2.05 2.37
CA PHE A 39 -6.64 1.31 1.39
C PHE A 39 -7.24 -0.08 1.16
N GLN A 40 -7.29 -0.47 -0.12
CA GLN A 40 -7.55 -1.86 -0.48
C GLN A 40 -6.31 -2.72 -0.21
N GLU A 41 -6.53 -4.02 -0.02
CA GLU A 41 -5.48 -5.01 0.24
C GLU A 41 -4.29 -4.92 -0.73
N ALA A 42 -4.54 -4.84 -2.04
CA ALA A 42 -3.46 -4.75 -3.03
C ALA A 42 -2.60 -3.48 -2.87
N THR A 43 -3.21 -2.36 -2.47
CA THR A 43 -2.51 -1.09 -2.27
C THR A 43 -1.64 -1.14 -1.02
N ILE A 44 -2.17 -1.61 0.12
CA ILE A 44 -1.38 -1.71 1.35
C ILE A 44 -0.28 -2.77 1.21
N ALA A 45 -0.54 -3.88 0.52
CA ALA A 45 0.47 -4.89 0.22
C ALA A 45 1.63 -4.32 -0.60
N ALA A 46 1.34 -3.42 -1.55
CA ALA A 46 2.38 -2.73 -2.33
C ALA A 46 3.20 -1.76 -1.47
N ILE A 47 2.55 -0.98 -0.60
CA ILE A 47 3.24 -0.07 0.33
C ILE A 47 4.18 -0.87 1.26
N VAL A 48 3.67 -1.95 1.87
CA VAL A 48 4.45 -2.82 2.76
C VAL A 48 5.63 -3.45 2.03
N ARG A 49 5.43 -3.96 0.81
CA ARG A 49 6.51 -4.50 -0.02
C ARG A 49 7.57 -3.45 -0.33
N ALA A 50 7.17 -2.26 -0.78
CA ALA A 50 8.12 -1.20 -1.11
C ALA A 50 8.96 -0.78 0.12
N TYR A 51 8.30 -0.61 1.26
CA TYR A 51 8.98 -0.32 2.53
C TYR A 51 9.94 -1.45 2.93
N ALA A 52 9.47 -2.70 2.91
CA ALA A 52 10.28 -3.85 3.28
C ALA A 52 11.52 -3.96 2.40
N THR A 53 11.38 -3.85 1.07
CA THR A 53 12.50 -3.89 0.13
C THR A 53 13.60 -2.90 0.50
N VAL A 54 13.29 -1.62 0.67
CA VAL A 54 14.30 -0.60 1.03
C VAL A 54 14.84 -0.82 2.44
N LYS A 55 13.98 -1.22 3.39
CA LYS A 55 14.39 -1.38 4.78
C LYS A 55 15.30 -2.58 5.01
N THR A 56 15.11 -3.66 4.25
CA THR A 56 15.79 -4.94 4.49
C THR A 56 16.87 -5.26 3.47
N HIS A 57 16.86 -4.66 2.28
CA HIS A 57 17.88 -4.93 1.28
C HIS A 57 19.16 -4.10 1.55
N PRO A 58 20.35 -4.72 1.62
CA PRO A 58 21.57 -4.05 2.11
C PRO A 58 22.09 -2.93 1.21
N LEU A 59 21.71 -2.92 -0.07
CA LEU A 59 22.20 -1.96 -1.08
C LEU A 59 21.10 -1.09 -1.70
N GLU A 60 19.82 -1.46 -1.55
CA GLU A 60 18.75 -0.73 -2.23
C GLU A 60 18.30 0.43 -1.37
N LYS A 61 18.33 1.64 -1.93
CA LYS A 61 17.94 2.87 -1.23
C LYS A 61 16.57 3.39 -1.63
N SER A 62 16.00 2.85 -2.70
CA SER A 62 14.69 3.22 -3.21
C SER A 62 14.14 2.10 -4.10
N VAL A 63 12.81 2.02 -4.15
CA VAL A 63 12.07 1.18 -5.09
C VAL A 63 10.84 1.95 -5.54
N VAL A 64 10.47 1.80 -6.81
CA VAL A 64 9.26 2.40 -7.38
C VAL A 64 8.37 1.25 -7.87
N LEU A 65 7.13 1.24 -7.38
CA LEU A 65 6.09 0.33 -7.86
C LEU A 65 5.08 1.12 -8.69
N LYS A 66 4.95 0.80 -9.99
CA LYS A 66 3.99 1.46 -10.88
C LYS A 66 2.81 0.55 -11.19
N GLY A 67 1.67 1.17 -11.44
CA GLY A 67 0.45 0.50 -11.85
C GLY A 67 0.57 -0.01 -13.27
N ARG A 68 0.38 -1.32 -13.46
CA ARG A 68 0.23 -1.91 -14.79
C ARG A 68 -0.81 -3.03 -14.77
N VAL A 69 -1.41 -3.24 -15.93
CA VAL A 69 -2.25 -4.41 -16.22
C VAL A 69 -1.32 -5.61 -16.49
N LEU A 70 -1.53 -6.71 -15.78
CA LEU A 70 -0.78 -7.96 -15.97
C LEU A 70 -1.63 -9.00 -16.70
N SER A 71 -1.22 -9.33 -17.92
CA SER A 71 -1.79 -10.41 -18.72
C SER A 71 -1.52 -11.78 -18.10
N GLU A 72 -0.29 -12.01 -17.63
CA GLU A 72 0.12 -13.21 -16.92
C GLU A 72 0.24 -12.94 -15.41
N ARG A 73 -0.52 -13.67 -14.61
CA ARG A 73 -0.55 -13.55 -13.14
C ARG A 73 -0.99 -14.84 -12.48
N LYS A 74 -0.64 -15.02 -11.21
CA LYS A 74 -1.12 -16.15 -10.40
C LYS A 74 -2.63 -16.04 -10.17
N GLU A 75 -3.28 -17.18 -9.97
CA GLU A 75 -4.69 -17.22 -9.59
C GLU A 75 -4.93 -16.43 -8.29
N GLY A 76 -6.03 -15.69 -8.24
CA GLY A 76 -6.39 -14.83 -7.10
C GLY A 76 -5.76 -13.43 -7.11
N TYR A 77 -4.81 -13.14 -8.01
CA TYR A 77 -4.27 -11.79 -8.15
C TYR A 77 -5.14 -10.92 -9.07
N ALA A 78 -5.32 -9.66 -8.68
CA ALA A 78 -6.01 -8.67 -9.50
C ALA A 78 -5.21 -8.36 -10.78
N GLU A 79 -5.91 -8.03 -11.85
CA GLU A 79 -5.31 -7.66 -13.14
C GLU A 79 -4.46 -6.39 -13.04
N TRP A 80 -4.93 -5.39 -12.29
CA TRP A 80 -4.15 -4.19 -11.97
C TRP A 80 -3.29 -4.44 -10.74
N GLN A 81 -1.96 -4.27 -10.88
CA GLN A 81 -1.01 -4.44 -9.79
C GLN A 81 0.00 -3.29 -9.76
N LEU A 82 0.50 -2.99 -8.57
CA LEU A 82 1.67 -2.14 -8.35
C LEU A 82 2.92 -3.03 -8.25
N VAL A 83 3.82 -2.85 -9.20
CA VAL A 83 4.94 -3.76 -9.47
C VAL A 83 6.19 -2.99 -9.83
N GLU A 84 7.32 -3.60 -9.53
CA GLU A 84 8.66 -3.02 -9.64
C GLU A 84 8.90 -2.56 -11.09
N GLU A 85 9.36 -1.32 -11.21
CA GLU A 85 9.94 -0.82 -12.44
C GLU A 85 11.41 -1.24 -12.47
N GLU A 86 11.83 -1.88 -13.56
CA GLU A 86 13.25 -2.16 -13.78
C GLU A 86 14.00 -0.82 -13.86
N LYS A 87 15.18 -0.77 -13.22
CA LYS A 87 16.05 0.42 -13.22
C LYS A 87 16.83 0.54 -14.52
#